data_AF-A0A177CIJ1-F1
#
_entry.id   AF-A0A177CIJ1-F1
#
_cell.length_a   1.000
_cell.length_b   1.000
_cell.length_c   1.000
_cell.angle_alpha   90.00
_cell.angle_beta   90.00
_cell.angle_gamma   90.00
#
_symmetry.space_group_name_H-M   'P 1'
#
loop_
_entity.id
_entity.type
_entity.pdbx_description
1 polymer ?
#
loop_
_entity_poly.entity_id
_entity_poly.type
_entity_poly.pdbx_seq_one_letter_code
_entity_poly.pdbx_strand_id
1 'polypeptide(L)'
;MPDPILLLGISGPSSSGKTTLSRLLRDAFPPNQLTILHLDDFYLTDAEIPVKNGIQDWDCIDSLNLPQLQQTLAYIKEHGRSPPDFVSKEDQNSVGEHGVGPDAVENAKVRIEKVVKEVSWKRRICVVDGFLLFSDDMKAVRELFDVRMFLRTSYATAKRRREARSGYVTLEGFWEDPPGYVDTIVWPNYVHDHKFLFVDEDVEKELDESVCRRIGLEGMPRDAEENMERCLEWAVGVLEKVIRGEGPKS
;
A
#
# COMPACT_ATOMS: atom_id res chain seq x y z
N MET A 1 -12.72 14.27 22.89
CA MET A 1 -12.32 14.33 21.47
C MET A 1 -12.53 12.95 20.89
N PRO A 2 -12.90 12.79 19.61
CA PRO A 2 -12.89 11.46 18.99
C PRO A 2 -11.48 10.85 19.09
N ASP A 3 -11.39 9.54 19.19
CA ASP A 3 -10.09 8.85 19.18
C ASP A 3 -9.34 9.22 17.88
N PRO A 4 -8.04 9.57 17.95
CA PRO A 4 -7.27 9.96 16.77
C PRO A 4 -7.32 8.83 15.73
N ILE A 5 -7.43 9.08 14.42
CA ILE A 5 -7.47 7.99 13.43
C ILE A 5 -6.15 7.22 13.37
N LEU A 6 -6.19 5.91 13.10
CA LEU A 6 -5.00 5.10 12.83
C LEU A 6 -4.64 5.16 11.35
N LEU A 7 -3.43 5.60 11.02
CA LEU A 7 -2.90 5.53 9.65
C LEU A 7 -2.10 4.25 9.44
N LEU A 8 -2.63 3.37 8.59
CA LEU A 8 -1.94 2.15 8.13
C LEU A 8 -1.40 2.40 6.71
N GLY A 9 -0.09 2.32 6.51
CA GLY A 9 0.50 2.33 5.18
C GLY A 9 0.72 0.90 4.68
N ILE A 10 0.29 0.61 3.46
CA ILE A 10 0.57 -0.66 2.76
C ILE A 10 1.39 -0.34 1.51
N SER A 11 2.68 -0.64 1.53
CA SER A 11 3.60 -0.34 0.43
C SER A 11 4.24 -1.59 -0.15
N GLY A 12 5.07 -1.42 -1.18
CA GLY A 12 5.68 -2.49 -1.94
C GLY A 12 5.62 -2.26 -3.46
N PRO A 13 6.34 -3.08 -4.25
CA PRO A 13 6.47 -2.89 -5.69
C PRO A 13 5.12 -2.90 -6.42
N SER A 14 5.10 -2.31 -7.61
CA SER A 14 3.98 -2.43 -8.54
C SER A 14 3.60 -3.92 -8.72
N SER A 15 2.31 -4.22 -8.84
CA SER A 15 1.78 -5.59 -8.99
C SER A 15 2.01 -6.58 -7.82
N SER A 16 2.39 -6.10 -6.62
CA SER A 16 2.54 -6.95 -5.42
C SER A 16 1.23 -7.35 -4.73
N GLY A 17 0.11 -6.71 -5.05
CA GLY A 17 -1.22 -7.01 -4.48
C GLY A 17 -1.68 -6.08 -3.34
N LYS A 18 -1.06 -4.90 -3.19
CA LYS A 18 -1.40 -3.89 -2.15
C LYS A 18 -2.90 -3.55 -2.12
N THR A 19 -3.45 -3.10 -3.25
CA THR A 19 -4.88 -2.71 -3.37
C THR A 19 -5.82 -3.85 -3.02
N THR A 20 -5.48 -5.07 -3.43
CA THR A 20 -6.24 -6.28 -3.07
C THR A 20 -6.23 -6.49 -1.56
N LEU A 21 -5.06 -6.42 -0.92
CA LEU A 21 -4.96 -6.57 0.54
C LEU A 21 -5.74 -5.47 1.27
N SER A 22 -5.63 -4.20 0.85
CA SER A 22 -6.36 -3.07 1.45
C SER A 22 -7.87 -3.30 1.44
N ARG A 23 -8.42 -3.80 0.33
CA ARG A 23 -9.86 -4.07 0.18
C ARG A 23 -10.29 -5.28 1.01
N LEU A 24 -9.52 -6.37 1.02
CA LEU A 24 -9.79 -7.52 1.88
C LEU A 24 -9.78 -7.15 3.36
N LEU A 25 -8.86 -6.27 3.79
CA LEU A 25 -8.85 -5.73 5.14
C LEU A 25 -10.07 -4.88 5.41
N ARG A 26 -10.48 -3.99 4.48
CA ARG A 26 -11.72 -3.21 4.61
C ARG A 26 -12.93 -4.12 4.85
N ASP A 27 -13.04 -5.21 4.08
CA ASP A 27 -14.17 -6.15 4.14
C ASP A 27 -14.15 -7.00 5.42
N ALA A 28 -12.97 -7.24 6.00
CA ALA A 28 -12.81 -7.93 7.28
C ALA A 28 -13.14 -7.06 8.50
N PHE A 29 -13.10 -5.73 8.38
CA PHE A 29 -13.44 -4.82 9.48
C PHE A 29 -14.94 -4.51 9.53
N PRO A 30 -15.47 -4.12 10.71
CA PRO A 30 -16.84 -3.62 10.81
C PRO A 30 -17.10 -2.46 9.84
N PRO A 31 -18.35 -2.33 9.31
CA PRO A 31 -18.68 -1.31 8.33
C PRO A 31 -18.27 0.10 8.77
N ASN A 32 -17.68 0.87 7.85
CA ASN A 32 -17.20 2.25 8.06
C ASN A 32 -16.06 2.42 9.09
N GLN A 33 -15.49 1.33 9.62
CA GLN A 33 -14.36 1.42 10.55
C GLN A 33 -13.01 1.59 9.84
N LEU A 34 -12.90 1.10 8.60
CA LEU A 34 -11.71 1.17 7.77
C LEU A 34 -12.04 1.84 6.42
N THR A 35 -11.27 2.86 6.06
CA THR A 35 -11.34 3.54 4.75
C THR A 35 -10.02 3.41 4.00
N ILE A 36 -10.05 3.48 2.68
CA ILE A 36 -8.85 3.34 1.83
C ILE A 36 -8.59 4.66 1.11
N LEU A 37 -7.32 5.02 1.01
CA LEU A 37 -6.77 6.08 0.18
C LEU A 37 -5.69 5.47 -0.72
N HIS A 38 -5.71 5.78 -2.01
CA HIS A 38 -4.72 5.27 -2.96
C HIS A 38 -3.69 6.35 -3.27
N LEU A 39 -2.39 6.00 -3.26
CA LEU A 39 -1.33 6.91 -3.70
C LEU A 39 -1.52 7.36 -5.15
N ASP A 40 -2.07 6.47 -5.97
CA ASP A 40 -2.34 6.70 -7.39
C ASP A 40 -3.40 7.80 -7.61
N ASP A 41 -4.22 8.13 -6.60
CA ASP A 41 -5.13 9.29 -6.66
C ASP A 41 -4.38 10.64 -6.69
N PHE A 42 -3.05 10.63 -6.44
CA PHE A 42 -2.18 11.80 -6.40
C PHE A 42 -1.22 11.89 -7.60
N TYR A 43 -1.43 11.12 -8.67
CA TYR A 43 -0.68 11.36 -9.91
C TYR A 43 -0.90 12.78 -10.43
N LEU A 44 0.13 13.36 -11.04
CA LEU A 44 0.03 14.59 -11.81
C LEU A 44 -0.75 14.34 -13.12
N THR A 45 -1.05 15.42 -13.85
CA THR A 45 -1.67 15.30 -15.17
C THR A 45 -0.72 14.61 -16.15
N ASP A 46 -1.27 13.98 -17.19
CA ASP A 46 -0.50 13.22 -18.17
C ASP A 46 0.62 14.10 -18.79
N ALA A 47 0.34 15.38 -19.03
CA ALA A 47 1.32 16.35 -19.55
C ALA A 47 2.47 16.68 -18.58
N GLU A 48 2.29 16.48 -17.27
CA GLU A 48 3.26 16.79 -16.22
C GLU A 48 4.08 15.56 -15.80
N ILE A 49 3.73 14.35 -16.27
CA ILE A 49 4.50 13.15 -15.97
C ILE A 49 5.91 13.26 -16.56
N PRO A 50 6.96 13.03 -15.75
CA PRO A 50 8.34 13.16 -16.20
C PRO A 50 8.65 12.16 -17.32
N VAL A 51 9.55 12.54 -18.23
CA VAL A 51 9.93 11.69 -19.37
C VAL A 51 11.37 11.23 -19.21
N LYS A 52 11.59 9.92 -19.22
CA LYS A 52 12.89 9.25 -19.14
C LYS A 52 13.13 8.47 -20.41
N ASN A 53 14.19 8.82 -21.15
CA ASN A 53 14.55 8.18 -22.43
C ASN A 53 13.41 8.16 -23.46
N GLY A 54 12.57 9.21 -23.48
CA GLY A 54 11.45 9.32 -24.41
C GLY A 54 10.17 8.57 -23.99
N ILE A 55 10.15 8.01 -22.77
CA ILE A 55 8.99 7.31 -22.19
C ILE A 55 8.55 8.05 -20.92
N GLN A 56 7.25 8.23 -20.72
CA GLN A 56 6.70 8.79 -19.48
C GLN A 56 6.98 7.83 -18.30
N ASP A 57 7.60 8.35 -17.25
CA ASP A 57 7.95 7.63 -16.04
C ASP A 57 6.87 7.85 -14.97
N TRP A 58 5.84 7.02 -15.01
CA TRP A 58 4.76 7.03 -14.02
C TRP A 58 5.22 6.46 -12.67
N ASP A 59 6.23 5.58 -12.66
CA ASP A 59 6.66 4.85 -11.46
C ASP A 59 7.83 5.56 -10.76
N CYS A 60 7.73 6.87 -10.54
CA CYS A 60 8.73 7.67 -9.83
C CYS A 60 8.10 8.69 -8.87
N ILE A 61 8.90 9.31 -8.00
CA ILE A 61 8.40 10.29 -7.04
C ILE A 61 7.88 11.57 -7.72
N ASP A 62 8.50 11.98 -8.82
CA ASP A 62 8.19 13.21 -9.55
C ASP A 62 6.87 13.12 -10.35
N SER A 63 6.28 11.93 -10.50
CA SER A 63 4.97 11.75 -11.11
C SER A 63 3.81 12.08 -10.15
N LEU A 64 4.10 12.35 -8.88
CA LEU A 64 3.10 12.52 -7.81
C LEU A 64 3.02 13.96 -7.29
N ASN A 65 1.80 14.42 -7.00
CA ASN A 65 1.53 15.65 -6.26
C ASN A 65 1.77 15.45 -4.76
N LEU A 66 3.04 15.44 -4.34
CA LEU A 66 3.41 15.26 -2.93
C LEU A 66 2.81 16.31 -1.98
N PRO A 67 2.75 17.61 -2.34
CA PRO A 67 2.09 18.60 -1.49
C PRO A 67 0.62 18.25 -1.19
N GLN A 68 -0.13 17.79 -2.19
CA GLN A 68 -1.53 17.39 -2.02
C GLN A 68 -1.64 16.12 -1.18
N LEU A 69 -0.76 15.13 -1.39
CA LEU A 69 -0.70 13.92 -0.56
C LEU A 69 -0.47 14.28 0.91
N GLN A 70 0.55 15.09 1.20
CA GLN A 70 0.90 15.49 2.57
C GLN A 70 -0.24 16.26 3.24
N GLN A 71 -0.85 17.22 2.54
CA GLN A 71 -2.01 17.96 3.06
C GLN A 71 -3.19 17.03 3.35
N THR A 72 -3.45 16.06 2.47
CA THR A 72 -4.54 15.09 2.64
C THR A 72 -4.29 14.19 3.85
N LEU A 73 -3.09 13.66 4.02
CA LEU A 73 -2.71 12.84 5.18
C LEU A 73 -2.78 13.63 6.50
N ALA A 74 -2.32 14.89 6.49
CA ALA A 74 -2.41 15.77 7.65
C ALA A 74 -3.88 16.05 8.02
N TYR A 75 -4.72 16.35 7.03
CA TYR A 75 -6.15 16.55 7.24
C TYR A 75 -6.82 15.31 7.82
N ILE A 76 -6.50 14.11 7.29
CA ILE A 76 -7.03 12.84 7.80
C ILE A 76 -6.61 12.63 9.25
N LYS A 77 -5.34 12.87 9.61
CA LYS A 77 -4.89 12.76 11.01
C LYS A 77 -5.66 13.66 11.95
N GLU A 78 -5.93 14.89 11.53
CA GLU A 78 -6.61 15.90 12.35
C GLU A 78 -8.12 15.64 12.46
N HIS A 79 -8.79 15.28 11.36
CA HIS A 79 -10.25 15.20 11.28
C HIS A 79 -10.80 13.77 11.33
N GLY A 80 -9.93 12.77 11.20
CA GLY A 80 -10.26 11.35 11.13
C GLY A 80 -11.05 10.94 9.88
N ARG A 81 -11.03 11.74 8.81
CA ARG A 81 -11.71 11.45 7.54
C ARG A 81 -11.00 12.16 6.40
N SER A 82 -11.19 11.68 5.17
CA SER A 82 -10.70 12.36 3.98
C SER A 82 -11.31 13.78 3.84
N PRO A 83 -10.59 14.71 3.18
CA PRO A 83 -11.15 16.00 2.82
C PRO A 83 -12.49 15.86 2.06
N PRO A 84 -13.49 16.72 2.29
CA PRO A 84 -14.82 16.59 1.66
C PRO A 84 -14.78 16.62 0.14
N ASP A 85 -13.81 17.35 -0.43
CA ASP A 85 -13.66 17.54 -1.88
C ASP A 85 -12.75 16.47 -2.51
N PHE A 86 -12.24 15.52 -1.71
CA PHE A 86 -11.41 14.43 -2.21
C PHE A 86 -12.28 13.26 -2.67
N VAL A 87 -12.21 12.95 -3.96
CA VAL A 87 -12.90 11.81 -4.57
C VAL A 87 -11.86 10.84 -5.10
N SER A 88 -11.79 9.64 -4.52
CA SER A 88 -10.90 8.58 -5.00
C SER A 88 -11.40 8.05 -6.34
N LYS A 89 -10.49 7.98 -7.31
CA LYS A 89 -10.73 7.40 -8.64
C LYS A 89 -10.43 5.90 -8.62
N GLU A 90 -9.41 5.49 -7.88
CA GLU A 90 -8.99 4.09 -7.81
C GLU A 90 -9.98 3.17 -7.07
N ASP A 91 -10.71 3.65 -6.06
CA ASP A 91 -11.69 2.81 -5.35
C ASP A 91 -12.88 2.40 -6.26
N GLN A 92 -13.02 3.01 -7.44
CA GLN A 92 -14.04 2.66 -8.44
C GLN A 92 -13.61 1.53 -9.38
N ASN A 93 -12.31 1.21 -9.46
CA ASN A 93 -11.80 0.14 -10.32
C ASN A 93 -12.15 -1.22 -9.72
N SER A 94 -12.64 -2.18 -10.51
CA SER A 94 -12.86 -3.55 -10.05
C SER A 94 -11.52 -4.26 -9.84
N VAL A 95 -11.32 -4.90 -8.67
CA VAL A 95 -10.28 -5.95 -8.59
C VAL A 95 -10.84 -7.14 -9.33
N GLY A 96 -10.10 -7.70 -10.29
CA GLY A 96 -10.42 -9.02 -10.85
C GLY A 96 -10.44 -10.09 -9.76
N GLU A 97 -10.65 -11.35 -10.14
CA GLU A 97 -10.59 -12.47 -9.20
C GLU A 97 -9.26 -12.45 -8.41
N HIS A 98 -9.35 -12.17 -7.11
CA HIS A 98 -8.19 -12.02 -6.22
C HIS A 98 -7.67 -13.36 -5.67
N GLY A 99 -8.26 -14.49 -6.10
CA GLY A 99 -7.81 -15.84 -5.76
C GLY A 99 -7.93 -16.22 -4.28
N VAL A 100 -8.58 -15.38 -3.47
CA VAL A 100 -8.83 -15.61 -2.04
C VAL A 100 -10.18 -16.30 -1.88
N GLY A 101 -10.18 -17.48 -1.25
CA GLY A 101 -11.41 -18.20 -0.94
C GLY A 101 -12.31 -17.44 0.03
N PRO A 102 -13.65 -17.59 -0.06
CA PRO A 102 -14.59 -16.95 0.87
C PRO A 102 -14.28 -17.24 2.35
N ASP A 103 -13.80 -18.45 2.65
CA ASP A 103 -13.46 -18.87 4.00
C ASP A 103 -12.33 -18.04 4.61
N ALA A 104 -11.33 -17.64 3.81
CA ALA A 104 -10.22 -16.83 4.30
C ALA A 104 -10.68 -15.43 4.73
N VAL A 105 -11.60 -14.82 3.96
CA VAL A 105 -12.19 -13.51 4.28
C VAL A 105 -13.08 -13.61 5.53
N GLU A 106 -13.92 -14.64 5.62
CA GLU A 106 -14.78 -14.84 6.80
C GLU A 106 -13.95 -15.11 8.06
N ASN A 107 -12.88 -15.91 7.96
CA ASN A 107 -11.95 -16.14 9.07
C ASN A 107 -11.25 -14.85 9.53
N ALA A 108 -10.81 -14.01 8.58
CA ALA A 108 -10.24 -12.70 8.88
C ALA A 108 -11.26 -11.81 9.61
N LYS A 109 -12.50 -11.77 9.13
CA LYS A 109 -13.59 -11.01 9.74
C LYS A 109 -13.90 -11.46 11.16
N VAL A 110 -14.09 -12.77 11.38
CA VAL A 110 -14.34 -13.35 12.71
C VAL A 110 -13.22 -12.97 13.69
N ARG A 111 -11.96 -13.06 13.24
CA ARG A 111 -10.79 -12.73 14.06
C ARG A 111 -10.74 -11.25 14.42
N ILE A 112 -10.95 -10.35 13.45
CA ILE A 112 -10.98 -8.89 13.68
C ILE A 112 -12.16 -8.51 14.59
N GLU A 113 -13.37 -9.01 14.32
CA GLU A 113 -14.55 -8.70 15.14
C GLU A 113 -14.36 -9.15 16.59
N LYS A 114 -13.75 -10.32 16.81
CA LYS A 114 -13.45 -10.84 18.13
C LYS A 114 -12.54 -9.87 18.90
N VAL A 115 -11.38 -9.50 18.34
CA VAL A 115 -10.43 -8.62 19.02
C VAL A 115 -10.99 -7.21 19.23
N VAL A 116 -11.70 -6.65 18.24
CA VAL A 116 -12.34 -5.33 18.34
C VAL A 116 -13.36 -5.30 19.49
N LYS A 117 -14.17 -6.35 19.64
CA LYS A 117 -15.13 -6.48 20.75
C LYS A 117 -14.42 -6.68 22.09
N GLU A 118 -13.40 -7.53 22.15
CA GLU A 118 -12.64 -7.83 23.38
C GLU A 118 -12.03 -6.59 24.02
N VAL A 119 -11.40 -5.72 23.23
CA VAL A 119 -10.75 -4.50 23.75
C VAL A 119 -11.62 -3.24 23.59
N SER A 120 -12.86 -3.39 23.12
CA SER A 120 -13.78 -2.27 22.85
C SER A 120 -13.17 -1.20 21.93
N TRP A 121 -12.48 -1.63 20.87
CA TRP A 121 -11.78 -0.73 19.93
C TRP A 121 -12.75 0.14 19.14
N LYS A 122 -12.63 1.48 19.29
CA LYS A 122 -13.48 2.47 18.62
C LYS A 122 -12.75 3.30 17.57
N ARG A 123 -11.42 3.23 17.52
CA ARG A 123 -10.58 4.02 16.63
C ARG A 123 -10.85 3.62 15.18
N ARG A 124 -10.99 4.61 14.30
CA ARG A 124 -11.07 4.40 12.84
C ARG A 124 -9.69 4.12 12.28
N ILE A 125 -9.63 3.43 11.15
CA ILE A 125 -8.40 3.14 10.41
C ILE A 125 -8.52 3.77 9.01
N CYS A 126 -7.51 4.50 8.58
CA CYS A 126 -7.33 4.84 7.18
C CYS A 126 -6.11 4.08 6.66
N VAL A 127 -6.38 3.19 5.71
CA VAL A 127 -5.36 2.51 4.93
C VAL A 127 -4.94 3.43 3.80
N VAL A 128 -3.64 3.61 3.63
CA VAL A 128 -3.06 4.25 2.45
C VAL A 128 -2.23 3.20 1.75
N ASP A 129 -2.58 2.83 0.53
CA ASP A 129 -1.76 1.94 -0.27
C ASP A 129 -1.06 2.68 -1.41
N GLY A 130 0.18 2.28 -1.70
CA GLY A 130 1.00 2.99 -2.66
C GLY A 130 2.40 2.43 -2.81
N PHE A 131 2.94 2.48 -4.02
CA PHE A 131 4.22 1.84 -4.33
C PHE A 131 5.45 2.55 -3.77
N LEU A 132 5.36 3.84 -3.43
CA LEU A 132 6.47 4.66 -2.91
C LEU A 132 6.37 5.06 -1.44
N LEU A 133 5.29 4.70 -0.73
CA LEU A 133 5.02 5.24 0.60
C LEU A 133 6.19 5.08 1.58
N PHE A 134 7.01 4.04 1.41
CA PHE A 134 8.15 3.76 2.27
C PHE A 134 9.52 3.87 1.58
N SER A 135 9.61 4.50 0.39
CA SER A 135 10.88 4.79 -0.27
C SER A 135 11.76 5.74 0.56
N ASP A 136 13.07 5.76 0.30
CA ASP A 136 13.99 6.61 1.06
C ASP A 136 13.61 8.10 0.97
N ASP A 137 13.25 8.56 -0.23
CA ASP A 137 12.82 9.93 -0.52
C ASP A 137 11.45 10.30 0.09
N MET A 138 10.62 9.31 0.45
CA MET A 138 9.34 9.52 1.13
C MET A 138 9.43 9.49 2.66
N LYS A 139 10.61 9.71 3.27
CA LYS A 139 10.77 9.66 4.73
C LYS A 139 9.74 10.47 5.51
N ALA A 140 9.46 11.71 5.10
CA ALA A 140 8.49 12.57 5.78
C ALA A 140 7.06 12.02 5.73
N VAL A 141 6.68 11.39 4.61
CA VAL A 141 5.38 10.72 4.45
C VAL A 141 5.35 9.42 5.25
N ARG A 142 6.42 8.61 5.18
CA ARG A 142 6.58 7.37 5.94
C ARG A 142 6.40 7.59 7.45
N GLU A 143 6.93 8.69 7.99
CA GLU A 143 6.85 9.02 9.42
C GLU A 143 5.42 9.36 9.88
N LEU A 144 4.49 9.65 8.97
CA LEU A 144 3.08 9.87 9.32
C LEU A 144 2.34 8.58 9.68
N PHE A 145 2.78 7.42 9.22
CA PHE A 145 2.06 6.16 9.46
C PHE A 145 2.25 5.62 10.87
N ASP A 146 1.17 5.15 11.49
CA ASP A 146 1.22 4.46 12.78
C ASP A 146 1.65 3.00 12.61
N VAL A 147 1.25 2.38 11.50
CA VAL A 147 1.58 1.00 11.14
C VAL A 147 2.06 1.00 9.69
N ARG A 148 3.15 0.26 9.42
CA ARG A 148 3.77 0.20 8.10
C ARG A 148 3.91 -1.25 7.67
N MET A 149 3.15 -1.66 6.65
CA MET A 149 3.21 -3.01 6.08
C MET A 149 3.84 -2.98 4.69
N PHE A 150 4.84 -3.81 4.45
CA PHE A 150 5.53 -3.86 3.17
C PHE A 150 5.38 -5.22 2.49
N LEU A 151 4.71 -5.21 1.34
CA LEU A 151 4.56 -6.36 0.47
C LEU A 151 5.79 -6.48 -0.42
N ARG A 152 6.11 -7.72 -0.80
CA ARG A 152 7.21 -8.04 -1.70
C ARG A 152 6.70 -8.85 -2.87
N THR A 153 7.46 -8.86 -3.95
CA THR A 153 7.31 -9.80 -5.06
C THR A 153 8.64 -9.86 -5.81
N SER A 154 8.93 -10.99 -6.44
CA SER A 154 10.03 -11.14 -7.38
C SER A 154 9.80 -10.35 -8.67
N TYR A 155 10.90 -10.02 -9.35
CA TYR A 155 10.91 -9.39 -10.67
C TYR A 155 10.02 -10.13 -11.67
N ALA A 156 10.17 -11.46 -11.75
CA ALA A 156 9.45 -12.29 -12.70
C ALA A 156 7.93 -12.19 -12.49
N THR A 157 7.49 -12.16 -11.25
CA THR A 157 6.06 -12.04 -10.92
C THR A 157 5.54 -10.62 -11.11
N ALA A 158 6.29 -9.58 -10.71
CA ALA A 158 5.94 -8.19 -11.00
C ALA A 158 5.75 -7.97 -12.51
N LYS A 159 6.72 -8.42 -13.31
CA LYS A 159 6.71 -8.30 -14.77
C LYS A 159 5.52 -9.00 -15.39
N ARG A 160 5.36 -10.30 -15.13
CA ARG A 160 4.23 -11.10 -15.63
C ARG A 160 2.88 -10.44 -15.31
N ARG A 161 2.70 -9.93 -14.09
CA ARG A 161 1.44 -9.31 -13.67
C ARG A 161 1.23 -7.92 -14.27
N ARG A 162 2.28 -7.11 -14.38
CA ARG A 162 2.22 -5.76 -14.96
C ARG A 162 1.92 -5.83 -16.46
N GLU A 163 2.64 -6.68 -17.20
CA GLU A 163 2.45 -6.86 -18.64
C GLU A 163 1.11 -7.51 -19.00
N ALA A 164 0.45 -8.20 -18.06
CA ALA A 164 -0.89 -8.74 -18.25
C ALA A 164 -2.01 -7.72 -18.06
N ARG A 165 -1.72 -6.49 -17.63
CA ARG A 165 -2.73 -5.43 -17.48
C ARG A 165 -3.05 -4.83 -18.84
N SER A 166 -4.33 -4.56 -19.08
CA SER A 166 -4.81 -3.93 -20.31
C SER A 166 -4.49 -2.45 -20.44
N GLY A 167 -3.99 -1.82 -19.36
CA GLY A 167 -3.70 -0.39 -19.26
C GLY A 167 -4.30 0.25 -17.99
N TYR A 168 -4.21 1.57 -17.90
CA TYR A 168 -4.52 2.38 -16.72
C TYR A 168 -5.38 3.57 -17.12
N VAL A 169 -6.38 3.89 -16.30
CA VAL A 169 -7.14 5.14 -16.46
C VAL A 169 -6.33 6.25 -15.82
N THR A 170 -6.03 7.31 -16.57
CA THR A 170 -5.28 8.47 -16.09
C THR A 170 -6.22 9.64 -15.77
N LEU A 171 -5.69 10.79 -15.36
CA LEU A 171 -6.51 11.98 -15.15
C LEU A 171 -7.12 12.49 -16.46
N GLU A 172 -6.41 12.32 -17.58
CA GLU A 172 -6.76 12.91 -18.87
C GLU A 172 -7.07 11.89 -19.98
N GLY A 173 -6.94 10.59 -19.70
CA GLY A 173 -7.21 9.55 -20.68
C GLY A 173 -6.91 8.13 -20.21
N PHE A 174 -6.14 7.42 -21.03
CA PHE A 174 -5.81 6.01 -20.84
C PHE A 174 -4.35 5.78 -21.22
N TRP A 175 -3.60 5.11 -20.34
CA TRP A 175 -2.20 4.77 -20.53
C TRP A 175 -2.03 3.26 -20.69
N GLU A 176 -1.24 2.85 -21.68
CA GLU A 176 -0.80 1.47 -21.84
C GLU A 176 0.73 1.46 -21.75
N ASP A 177 1.28 0.59 -20.91
CA ASP A 177 2.72 0.47 -20.75
C ASP A 177 3.36 0.07 -22.09
N PRO A 178 4.36 0.82 -22.61
CA PRO A 178 5.03 0.43 -23.85
C PRO A 178 5.84 -0.88 -23.66
N PRO A 179 6.16 -1.59 -24.75
CA PRO A 179 6.99 -2.80 -24.66
C PRO A 179 8.31 -2.56 -23.92
N GLY A 180 8.61 -3.39 -22.91
CA GLY A 180 9.83 -3.27 -22.09
C GLY A 180 9.77 -2.22 -20.97
N TYR A 181 8.60 -1.62 -20.71
CA TYR A 181 8.43 -0.62 -19.64
C TYR A 181 8.82 -1.15 -18.26
N VAL A 182 8.53 -2.43 -17.96
CA VAL A 182 8.92 -3.03 -16.68
C VAL A 182 10.44 -3.08 -16.51
N ASP A 183 11.15 -3.56 -17.53
CA ASP A 183 12.60 -3.71 -17.50
C ASP A 183 13.33 -2.36 -17.43
N THR A 184 12.74 -1.31 -18.01
CA THR A 184 13.41 -0.03 -18.24
C THR A 184 13.01 1.08 -17.26
N ILE A 185 11.81 1.01 -16.68
CA ILE A 185 11.24 2.03 -15.79
C ILE A 185 10.83 1.42 -14.45
N VAL A 186 9.80 0.57 -14.45
CA VAL A 186 9.12 0.11 -13.21
C VAL A 186 10.10 -0.56 -12.24
N TRP A 187 10.82 -1.59 -12.70
CA TRP A 187 11.70 -2.36 -11.82
C TRP A 187 12.94 -1.58 -11.41
N PRO A 188 13.67 -0.91 -12.31
CA PRO A 188 14.81 -0.08 -11.91
C PRO A 188 14.46 1.01 -10.88
N ASN A 189 13.31 1.67 -11.03
CA ASN A 189 12.88 2.68 -10.05
C ASN A 189 12.53 2.02 -8.70
N TYR A 190 11.80 0.89 -8.70
CA TYR A 190 11.55 0.14 -7.47
C TYR A 190 12.84 -0.25 -6.73
N VAL A 191 13.85 -0.76 -7.46
CA VAL A 191 15.17 -1.08 -6.88
C VAL A 191 15.80 0.16 -6.30
N HIS A 192 15.87 1.25 -7.06
CA HIS A 192 16.44 2.52 -6.60
C HIS A 192 15.81 2.98 -5.27
N ASP A 193 14.48 2.97 -5.22
CA ASP A 193 13.69 3.57 -4.14
C ASP A 193 13.65 2.73 -2.86
N HIS A 194 13.82 1.40 -2.97
CA HIS A 194 13.58 0.46 -1.88
C HIS A 194 14.75 -0.45 -1.53
N LYS A 195 15.85 -0.47 -2.31
CA LYS A 195 16.97 -1.39 -2.05
C LYS A 195 17.49 -1.35 -0.61
N PHE A 196 17.46 -0.18 0.04
CA PHE A 196 17.91 -0.01 1.43
C PHE A 196 17.11 -0.85 2.46
N LEU A 197 15.92 -1.34 2.09
CA LEU A 197 15.09 -2.22 2.92
C LEU A 197 15.55 -3.68 2.90
N PHE A 198 16.47 -4.04 2.00
CA PHE A 198 16.84 -5.42 1.73
C PHE A 198 18.29 -5.73 2.07
N VAL A 199 18.55 -6.98 2.43
CA VAL A 199 19.90 -7.49 2.69
C VAL A 199 20.76 -7.30 1.44
N ASP A 200 21.97 -6.77 1.64
CA ASP A 200 22.93 -6.44 0.57
C ASP A 200 22.39 -5.48 -0.50
N GLU A 201 21.36 -4.68 -0.19
CA GLU A 201 20.68 -3.80 -1.14
C GLU A 201 20.08 -4.53 -2.36
N ASP A 202 19.74 -5.82 -2.21
CA ASP A 202 19.19 -6.66 -3.27
C ASP A 202 17.70 -6.96 -3.00
N VAL A 203 16.81 -6.35 -3.79
CA VAL A 203 15.35 -6.46 -3.60
C VAL A 203 14.79 -7.88 -3.80
N GLU A 204 15.58 -8.80 -4.35
CA GLU A 204 15.20 -10.21 -4.49
C GLU A 204 15.54 -11.03 -3.21
N LYS A 205 16.33 -10.46 -2.29
CA LYS A 205 16.71 -11.07 -1.01
C LYS A 205 15.70 -10.78 0.10
N GLU A 206 16.02 -11.23 1.32
CA GLU A 206 15.22 -10.91 2.49
C GLU A 206 15.25 -9.41 2.81
N LEU A 207 14.22 -8.96 3.51
CA LEU A 207 14.26 -7.67 4.16
C LEU A 207 15.33 -7.66 5.24
N ASP A 208 16.04 -6.55 5.36
CA ASP A 208 16.98 -6.34 6.46
C ASP A 208 16.20 -6.06 7.75
N GLU A 209 16.16 -7.04 8.66
CA GLU A 209 15.45 -6.94 9.93
C GLU A 209 15.91 -5.76 10.81
N SER A 210 17.17 -5.34 10.70
CA SER A 210 17.68 -4.18 11.43
C SER A 210 17.08 -2.89 10.89
N VAL A 211 16.97 -2.77 9.56
CA VAL A 211 16.34 -1.63 8.89
C VAL A 211 14.84 -1.62 9.18
N CYS A 212 14.15 -2.75 9.02
CA CYS A 212 12.72 -2.88 9.32
C CYS A 212 12.41 -2.47 10.75
N ARG A 213 13.16 -2.96 11.75
CA ARG A 213 12.98 -2.55 13.14
C ARG A 213 13.23 -1.06 13.35
N ARG A 214 14.28 -0.50 12.75
CA ARG A 214 14.64 0.91 12.88
C ARG A 214 13.55 1.85 12.37
N ILE A 215 12.82 1.47 11.32
CA ILE A 215 11.76 2.30 10.72
C ILE A 215 10.33 1.84 11.10
N GLY A 216 10.21 0.81 11.94
CA GLY A 216 8.93 0.23 12.36
C GLY A 216 8.14 -0.37 11.19
N LEU A 217 8.81 -1.13 10.32
CA LEU A 217 8.24 -1.81 9.17
C LEU A 217 7.92 -3.27 9.49
N GLU A 218 6.67 -3.67 9.24
CA GLU A 218 6.24 -5.07 9.23
C GLU A 218 6.39 -5.59 7.80
N GLY A 219 7.33 -6.50 7.59
CA GLY A 219 7.59 -7.11 6.29
C GLY A 219 6.71 -8.34 6.04
N MET A 220 6.13 -8.44 4.84
CA MET A 220 5.38 -9.62 4.42
C MET A 220 6.29 -10.88 4.45
N PRO A 221 5.87 -11.98 5.09
CA PRO A 221 6.59 -13.25 5.09
C PRO A 221 6.83 -13.78 3.67
N ARG A 222 7.96 -14.48 3.45
CA ARG A 222 8.31 -15.04 2.13
C ARG A 222 7.26 -16.00 1.60
N ASP A 223 6.71 -16.85 2.47
CA ASP A 223 5.71 -17.86 2.13
C ASP A 223 4.32 -17.26 1.84
N ALA A 224 4.12 -15.97 2.13
CA ALA A 224 2.94 -15.21 1.69
C ALA A 224 3.11 -14.58 0.30
N GLU A 225 4.31 -14.62 -0.29
CA GLU A 225 4.51 -14.15 -1.65
C GLU A 225 3.66 -14.97 -2.64
N GLU A 226 2.93 -14.27 -3.52
CA GLU A 226 1.94 -14.86 -4.43
C GLU A 226 0.75 -15.58 -3.79
N ASN A 227 0.67 -15.66 -2.46
CA ASN A 227 -0.43 -16.25 -1.73
C ASN A 227 -1.19 -15.18 -0.95
N MET A 228 -2.25 -14.65 -1.56
CA MET A 228 -3.03 -13.55 -0.97
C MET A 228 -3.78 -13.97 0.31
N GLU A 229 -4.13 -15.25 0.47
CA GLU A 229 -4.73 -15.75 1.72
C GLU A 229 -3.75 -15.67 2.89
N ARG A 230 -2.50 -16.11 2.67
CA ARG A 230 -1.42 -15.99 3.67
C ARG A 230 -1.05 -14.54 3.96
N CYS A 231 -1.06 -13.70 2.92
CA CYS A 231 -0.83 -12.26 3.07
C CYS A 231 -1.92 -11.60 3.94
N LEU A 232 -3.19 -11.96 3.71
CA LEU A 232 -4.31 -11.50 4.54
C LEU A 232 -4.19 -12.00 5.99
N GLU A 233 -3.87 -13.28 6.19
CA GLU A 233 -3.67 -13.87 7.52
C GLU A 233 -2.57 -13.13 8.30
N TRP A 234 -1.45 -12.84 7.65
CA TRP A 234 -0.34 -12.07 8.21
C TRP A 234 -0.78 -10.64 8.59
N ALA A 235 -1.41 -9.91 7.66
CA ALA A 235 -1.82 -8.53 7.89
C ALA A 235 -2.85 -8.41 9.02
N VAL A 236 -3.82 -9.34 9.09
CA VAL A 236 -4.76 -9.46 10.21
C VAL A 236 -4.02 -9.70 11.52
N GLY A 237 -3.00 -10.56 11.52
CA GLY A 237 -2.18 -10.80 12.71
C GLY A 237 -1.40 -9.56 13.18
N VAL A 238 -0.88 -8.75 12.27
CA VAL A 238 -0.24 -7.46 12.60
C VAL A 238 -1.26 -6.50 13.21
N LEU A 239 -2.44 -6.35 12.60
CA LEU A 239 -3.50 -5.47 13.11
C LEU A 239 -4.08 -5.94 14.44
N GLU A 240 -4.19 -7.25 14.67
CA GLU A 240 -4.62 -7.79 15.96
C GLU A 240 -3.69 -7.34 17.09
N LYS A 241 -2.36 -7.44 16.89
CA LYS A 241 -1.37 -6.95 17.87
C LYS A 241 -1.54 -5.47 18.13
N VAL A 242 -1.71 -4.67 17.07
CA VAL A 242 -1.92 -3.21 17.17
C VAL A 242 -3.19 -2.89 17.97
N ILE A 243 -4.30 -3.56 17.69
CA ILE A 243 -5.58 -3.36 18.38
C ILE A 243 -5.46 -3.73 19.87
N ARG A 244 -4.71 -4.78 20.21
CA ARG A 244 -4.41 -5.17 21.60
C ARG A 244 -3.45 -4.22 22.33
N GLY A 245 -2.84 -3.25 21.63
CA GLY A 245 -1.78 -2.39 22.19
C GLY A 245 -0.42 -3.07 22.29
N GLU A 246 -0.24 -4.19 21.60
CA GLU A 246 1.00 -5.00 21.50
C GLU A 246 1.78 -4.69 20.21
N GLY A 247 1.32 -3.70 19.43
CA GLY A 247 1.97 -3.28 18.19
C GLY A 247 3.30 -2.53 18.41
N PRO A 248 4.03 -2.23 17.32
CA PRO A 248 5.27 -1.46 17.41
C PRO A 248 4.99 -0.13 18.11
N LYS A 249 5.69 0.13 19.22
CA LYS A 249 5.65 1.42 19.89
C LYS A 249 6.45 2.40 19.02
N SER A 250 5.75 3.40 18.47
CA SER A 250 6.36 4.56 17.83
C SER A 250 7.37 5.26 18.74
#